data_AF-A0A0B3RFW8-F1
#
_entry.id   AF-A0A0B3RFW8-F1
#
_cell.length_a   1.000
_cell.length_b   1.000
_cell.length_c   1.000
_cell.angle_alpha   90.00
_cell.angle_beta   90.00
_cell.angle_gamma   90.00
#
_symmetry.space_group_name_H-M   'P 1'
#
loop_
_entity.id
_entity.type
_entity.pdbx_description
1 polymer ?
#
loop_
_entity_poly.entity_id
_entity_poly.type
_entity_poly.pdbx_seq_one_letter_code
_entity_poly.pdbx_strand_id
1 'polypeptide(L)' 'MTVAEAVRQIGVTQQTFYRWRKLYGGMGRSQLARLKELEKENQRLRRAVSDLTLDKLILTEAAKGNF' A
#
# COMPACT_ATOMS: atom_id res chain seq x y z
N MET A 1 24.17 -22.54 -2.81
CA MET A 1 23.26 -21.69 -3.61
C MET A 1 23.60 -20.23 -3.33
N THR A 2 24.07 -19.52 -4.34
CA THR A 2 24.37 -18.08 -4.25
C THR A 2 23.08 -17.26 -4.34
N VAL A 3 23.11 -16.02 -3.85
CA VAL A 3 21.98 -15.08 -4.01
C VAL A 3 21.64 -14.90 -5.49
N ALA A 4 22.65 -14.81 -6.36
CA ALA A 4 22.48 -14.66 -7.81
C ALA A 4 21.71 -15.85 -8.45
N GLU A 5 21.98 -17.08 -8.01
CA GLU A 5 21.25 -18.28 -8.45
C GLU A 5 19.81 -18.28 -7.94
N ALA A 6 19.61 -17.99 -6.64
CA ALA A 6 18.30 -17.98 -6.02
C ALA A 6 17.37 -16.94 -6.67
N VAL A 7 17.87 -15.72 -6.92
CA VAL A 7 17.04 -14.67 -7.55
C VAL A 7 16.69 -15.01 -9.01
N ARG A 8 17.61 -15.64 -9.75
CA ARG A 8 17.33 -16.13 -11.12
C ARG A 8 16.23 -17.19 -11.11
N GLN A 9 16.26 -18.13 -10.16
CA GLN A 9 15.27 -19.20 -10.05
C GLN A 9 13.85 -18.66 -9.80
N ILE A 10 13.72 -17.60 -9.01
CA ILE A 10 12.43 -16.96 -8.71
C ILE A 10 12.06 -15.83 -9.70
N GLY A 11 12.86 -15.62 -10.75
CA GLY A 11 12.59 -14.62 -11.78
C GLY A 11 12.73 -13.17 -11.34
N VAL A 12 13.58 -12.87 -10.35
CA VAL A 12 13.82 -11.48 -9.88
C VAL A 12 15.27 -11.06 -10.03
N THR A 13 15.51 -9.76 -10.08
CA THR A 13 16.87 -9.20 -10.10
C THR A 13 17.48 -9.17 -8.69
N GLN A 14 18.82 -9.22 -8.60
CA GLN A 14 19.51 -9.05 -7.32
C GLN A 14 19.16 -7.73 -6.63
N GLN A 15 18.99 -6.66 -7.41
CA GLN A 15 18.55 -5.35 -6.90
C GLN A 15 17.18 -5.44 -6.23
N THR A 16 16.22 -6.15 -6.83
CA THR A 16 14.88 -6.36 -6.26
C THR A 16 14.96 -7.10 -4.94
N PHE A 17 15.78 -8.15 -4.88
CA PHE A 17 16.03 -8.90 -3.64
C PHE A 17 16.59 -8.00 -2.53
N TYR A 18 17.64 -7.22 -2.80
CA TYR A 18 18.23 -6.34 -1.78
C TYR A 18 17.27 -5.24 -1.33
N ARG A 19 16.43 -4.71 -2.24
CA ARG A 19 15.36 -3.77 -1.89
C ARG A 19 14.37 -4.40 -0.93
N TRP A 20 13.88 -5.61 -1.22
CA TRP A 20 12.99 -6.34 -0.31
C TRP A 20 13.66 -6.67 1.01
N ARG A 21 14.94 -7.04 1.01
CA ARG A 21 15.69 -7.29 2.24
C ARG A 21 15.81 -6.03 3.10
N LYS A 22 16.03 -4.85 2.50
CA LYS A 22 16.06 -3.57 3.21
C LYS A 22 14.70 -3.22 3.84
N LEU A 23 13.60 -3.50 3.13
CA LEU A 23 12.24 -3.14 3.57
C LEU A 23 11.63 -4.15 4.55
N TYR A 24 11.91 -5.44 4.35
CA TYR A 24 11.17 -6.55 4.96
C TYR A 24 12.08 -7.56 5.67
N GLY A 25 13.40 -7.48 5.51
CA GLY A 25 14.33 -8.54 5.92
C GLY A 25 14.42 -8.80 7.43
N GLY A 26 13.97 -7.87 8.26
CA GLY A 26 13.86 -8.05 9.71
C GLY A 26 12.48 -8.48 10.21
N MET A 27 11.50 -8.65 9.31
CA MET A 27 10.13 -8.96 9.68
C MET A 27 9.86 -10.47 9.67
N GLY A 28 9.20 -10.96 10.72
CA GLY A 28 8.62 -12.30 10.73
C GLY A 28 7.43 -12.42 9.78
N ARG A 29 7.03 -13.65 9.44
CA ARG A 29 5.90 -13.91 8.53
C ARG A 29 4.58 -13.31 9.03
N SER A 30 4.32 -13.39 10.34
CA SER A 30 3.13 -12.78 10.96
C SER A 30 3.12 -11.26 10.83
N GLN A 31 4.28 -10.61 11.01
CA GLN A 31 4.43 -9.17 10.84
C GLN A 31 4.19 -8.76 9.37
N LEU A 32 4.69 -9.53 8.40
CA LEU A 32 4.44 -9.29 6.98
C LEU A 32 2.97 -9.47 6.60
N ALA A 33 2.29 -10.50 7.13
CA ALA A 33 0.86 -10.69 6.92
C ALA A 33 0.06 -9.51 7.46
N ARG A 34 0.38 -9.09 8.69
CA ARG A 34 -0.26 -7.93 9.32
C ARG A 34 -0.01 -6.63 8.55
N LEU A 35 1.21 -6.42 8.04
CA LEU A 35 1.54 -5.26 7.23
C LEU A 35 0.65 -5.18 5.98
N LYS A 36 0.50 -6.30 5.25
CA LYS A 36 -0.35 -6.37 4.06
C LYS A 36 -1.83 -6.09 4.37
N GLU A 37 -2.34 -6.60 5.48
CA GLU A 37 -3.70 -6.32 5.94
C GLU A 37 -3.88 -4.82 6.23
N LEU A 38 -2.94 -4.21 6.94
CA LEU A 38 -2.97 -2.80 7.27
C LEU A 38 -2.85 -1.92 6.02
N GLU A 39 -2.01 -2.27 5.06
CA GLU A 39 -1.91 -1.57 3.77
C GLU A 39 -3.24 -1.61 3.00
N LYS A 40 -3.89 -2.77 2.94
CA LYS A 40 -5.20 -2.94 2.30
C LYS A 40 -6.28 -2.12 2.99
N GLU A 41 -6.32 -2.16 4.32
CA GLU A 41 -7.30 -1.40 5.09
C GLU A 41 -7.06 0.11 4.97
N ASN A 42 -5.79 0.54 5.00
CA ASN A 42 -5.44 1.94 4.78
C ASN A 42 -5.88 2.43 3.39
N GLN A 43 -5.72 1.61 2.36
CA GLN A 43 -6.21 1.93 1.01
C GLN A 43 -7.74 2.08 0.99
N ARG A 44 -8.48 1.16 1.65
CA ARG A 44 -9.95 1.21 1.75
C ARG A 44 -10.40 2.48 2.48
N LEU A 45 -9.79 2.78 3.61
CA LEU A 45 -10.09 3.96 4.41
C LEU A 45 -9.79 5.25 3.65
N ARG A 46 -8.66 5.33 2.93
CA ARG A 46 -8.34 6.50 2.10
C ARG A 46 -9.40 6.74 1.03
N ARG A 47 -9.87 5.69 0.34
CA ARG A 47 -10.95 5.81 -0.65
C ARG A 47 -12.24 6.31 -0.01
N ALA A 48 -12.67 5.68 1.07
CA ALA A 48 -13.89 6.08 1.78
C ALA A 48 -13.82 7.55 2.25
N VAL A 49 -12.67 7.99 2.78
CA VAL A 49 -12.46 9.38 3.18
C VAL A 49 -12.51 10.31 1.98
N SER A 50 -11.87 9.97 0.86
CA SER A 50 -11.93 10.77 -0.38
C SER A 50 -13.36 10.91 -0.90
N ASP A 51 -14.11 9.81 -0.96
CA ASP A 51 -15.49 9.80 -1.46
C ASP A 51 -16.40 10.66 -0.57
N LEU A 52 -16.34 10.46 0.76
CA LEU A 52 -17.10 11.27 1.73
C LEU A 52 -16.70 12.75 1.71
N THR A 53 -15.42 13.03 1.46
CA THR A 53 -14.94 14.41 1.34
C THR A 53 -15.51 15.07 0.08
N LEU A 54 -15.56 14.34 -1.03
CA LEU A 54 -16.16 14.82 -2.28
C LEU A 54 -17.65 15.08 -2.10
N ASP A 55 -18.40 14.14 -1.51
CA ASP A 55 -19.83 14.30 -1.24
C ASP A 55 -20.10 15.52 -0.35
N LYS A 56 -19.30 15.70 0.71
CA LYS A 56 -19.39 16.88 1.58
C LYS A 56 -19.16 18.18 0.81
N LEU A 57 -18.18 18.21 -0.10
CA LEU A 57 -17.90 19.40 -0.91
C LEU A 57 -19.07 19.72 -1.85
N ILE A 58 -19.62 18.71 -2.54
CA ILE A 58 -20.77 18.85 -3.43
C ILE A 58 -21.97 19.39 -2.65
N LEU A 59 -22.28 18.81 -1.49
CA LEU A 59 -23.40 19.24 -0.65
C LEU A 59 -23.20 20.66 -0.11
N THR A 60 -21.98 21.01 0.28
CA THR A 60 -21.65 22.35 0.77
C THR A 60 -21.81 23.39 -0.33
N GLU A 61 -21.36 23.09 -1.55
CA GLU A 61 -21.48 23.99 -2.70
C GLU A 61 -22.95 24.17 -3.11
N ALA A 62 -23.70 23.07 -3.21
CA ALA A 62 -25.14 23.12 -3.49
C ALA A 62 -25.93 23.93 -2.44
N ALA A 63 -25.55 23.81 -1.16
CA ALA A 63 -26.19 24.55 -0.07
C ALA A 63 -25.82 26.04 -0.04
N LYS A 64 -24.68 26.44 -0.60
CA LYS A 64 -24.25 27.85 -0.61
C LYS A 64 -25.11 28.71 -1.54
N GLY A 65 -25.62 28.14 -2.65
CA GLY A 65 -26.57 28.79 -3.55
C GLY A 65 -26.02 30.05 -4.25
N ASN A 66 -26.28 30.18 -5.56
CA ASN A 66 -26.03 31.41 -6.31
C ASN A 66 -27.09 32.47 -5.97
N PHE A 67 -26.98 33.09 -4.79
CA PHE A 67 -27.70 34.34 -4.48
C PHE A 67 -26.89 35.55 -4.94
#